data_AF-K1TT93-F1
#
_entry.id   AF-K1TT93-F1
#
_cell.length_a   1.000
_cell.length_b   1.000
_cell.length_c   1.000
_cell.angle_alpha   90.00
_cell.angle_beta   90.00
_cell.angle_gamma   90.00
#
_symmetry.space_group_name_H-M   'P 1'
#
loop_
_entity.id
_entity.type
_entity.pdbx_description
1 polymer ?
#
loop_
_entity_poly.entity_id
_entity_poly.type
_entity_poly.pdbx_seq_one_letter_code
_entity_poly.pdbx_strand_id
1 'polypeptide(L)'
;IWLGDLYACGAVGEAVADLERAGKRHAVITGVVEGGDPEVAAQIEDWCKAAQVRRRFRQTNIAQIGRPYPGMMDLYIDETNLYNRMGLYTKQFDWEDMWAIADDITDTEAIKAKAQDIIDTSK
;
A
#
# COMPACT_ATOMS: atom_id res chain seq x y z
N ILE A 1 -2.02 -5.22 41.44
CA ILE A 1 -2.84 -4.67 40.34
C ILE A 1 -2.58 -5.43 39.02
N TRP A 2 -1.35 -5.83 38.66
CA TRP A 2 -1.09 -6.58 37.41
C TRP A 2 -1.69 -8.00 37.28
N LEU A 3 -1.88 -8.75 38.38
CA LEU A 3 -2.48 -10.11 38.34
C LEU A 3 -4.02 -10.13 38.31
N GLY A 4 -4.68 -9.01 38.64
CA GLY A 4 -6.14 -8.94 38.77
C GLY A 4 -6.88 -8.75 37.47
N ASP A 5 -6.23 -8.14 36.48
CA ASP A 5 -6.82 -7.80 35.18
C ASP A 5 -6.47 -8.80 34.06
N LEU A 6 -5.81 -9.92 34.38
CA LEU A 6 -5.48 -11.04 33.48
C LEU A 6 -4.68 -10.70 32.19
N TYR A 7 -4.29 -9.44 31.96
CA TYR A 7 -3.52 -9.03 30.78
C TYR A 7 -2.13 -9.70 30.69
N ALA A 8 -1.54 -10.02 31.84
CA ALA A 8 -0.18 -10.54 31.95
C ALA A 8 -0.09 -12.07 31.94
N CYS A 9 -1.12 -12.77 32.44
CA CYS A 9 -1.12 -14.22 32.56
C CYS A 9 -2.22 -14.83 31.68
N GLY A 10 -1.79 -15.45 30.58
CA GLY A 10 -2.63 -16.31 29.76
C GLY A 10 -3.22 -15.65 28.52
N ALA A 11 -3.96 -14.55 28.66
CA ALA A 11 -4.82 -14.04 27.58
C ALA A 11 -4.07 -13.70 26.28
N VAL A 12 -2.96 -12.95 26.36
CA VAL A 12 -2.16 -12.59 25.17
C VAL A 12 -1.42 -13.81 24.63
N GLY A 13 -0.87 -14.66 25.50
CA GLY A 13 -0.13 -15.86 25.09
C GLY A 13 -1.00 -16.90 24.40
N GLU A 14 -2.23 -17.12 24.90
CA GLU A 14 -3.22 -18.02 24.31
C GLU A 14 -3.71 -17.50 22.96
N ALA A 15 -4.05 -16.20 22.87
CA ALA A 15 -4.43 -15.58 21.62
C ALA A 15 -3.33 -15.67 20.55
N VAL A 16 -2.07 -15.46 20.94
CA VAL A 16 -0.91 -15.62 20.04
C VAL A 16 -0.76 -17.08 19.61
N ALA A 17 -0.89 -18.04 20.53
CA ALA A 17 -0.81 -19.47 20.21
C ALA A 17 -1.90 -19.90 19.21
N ASP A 18 -3.12 -19.40 19.34
CA ASP A 18 -4.19 -19.65 18.38
C ASP A 18 -3.93 -19.02 17.01
N LEU A 19 -3.40 -17.79 16.98
CA LEU A 19 -3.02 -17.12 15.74
C LEU A 19 -1.89 -17.84 15.01
N GLU A 20 -0.87 -18.29 15.75
CA GLU A 20 0.23 -19.13 15.24
C GLU A 20 -0.30 -20.45 14.69
N ARG A 21 -1.16 -21.15 15.46
CA ARG A 21 -1.78 -22.41 15.03
C ARG A 21 -2.64 -22.24 13.77
N ALA A 22 -3.29 -21.09 13.62
CA ALA A 22 -4.08 -20.74 12.44
C ALA A 22 -3.22 -20.20 11.26
N GLY A 23 -1.89 -20.10 11.42
CA GLY A 23 -0.98 -19.55 10.42
C GLY A 23 -1.27 -18.09 10.08
N LYS A 24 -1.82 -17.32 11.03
CA LYS A 24 -2.20 -15.92 10.82
C LYS A 24 -1.06 -15.00 11.26
N ARG A 25 -0.69 -14.09 10.36
CA ARG A 25 0.25 -13.00 10.67
C ARG A 25 -0.35 -12.10 11.75
N HIS A 26 0.42 -11.87 12.79
CA HIS A 26 0.06 -11.00 13.91
C HIS A 26 1.29 -10.22 14.38
N ALA A 27 1.06 -9.25 15.26
CA ALA A 27 2.10 -8.59 16.01
C ALA A 27 1.67 -8.37 17.45
N VAL A 28 2.66 -8.32 18.32
CA VAL A 28 2.49 -8.10 19.76
C VAL A 28 3.26 -6.85 20.11
N ILE A 29 2.56 -5.86 20.66
CA ILE A 29 3.15 -4.64 21.22
C ILE A 29 2.92 -4.71 22.73
N THR A 30 3.98 -4.62 23.51
CA THR A 30 3.93 -4.71 24.98
C THR A 30 4.29 -3.37 25.59
N GLY A 31 3.44 -2.82 26.44
CA GLY A 31 3.72 -1.60 27.19
C GLY A 31 2.50 -1.12 27.97
N VAL A 32 2.60 0.05 28.60
CA VAL A 32 1.55 0.60 29.46
C VAL A 32 0.76 1.64 28.69
N VAL A 33 -0.55 1.42 28.55
CA VAL A 33 -1.46 2.36 27.88
C VAL A 33 -1.84 3.52 28.82
N GLU A 34 -1.99 3.24 30.12
CA GLU A 34 -2.30 4.25 31.12
C GLU A 34 -1.10 5.18 31.38
N GLY A 35 -1.26 6.48 31.11
CA GLY A 35 -0.18 7.47 31.21
C GLY A 35 0.43 7.87 29.86
N GLY A 36 0.04 7.20 28.77
CA GLY A 36 0.38 7.60 27.40
C GLY A 36 1.85 7.42 27.05
N ASP A 37 2.34 6.18 27.11
CA ASP A 37 3.69 5.85 26.62
C ASP A 37 3.81 6.20 25.12
N PRO A 38 4.62 7.22 24.76
CA PRO A 38 4.74 7.68 23.39
C PRO A 38 5.36 6.61 22.48
N GLU A 39 6.15 5.68 23.00
CA GLU A 39 6.75 4.61 22.22
C GLU A 39 5.68 3.59 21.78
N VAL A 40 4.83 3.16 22.71
CA VAL A 40 3.71 2.24 22.42
C VAL A 40 2.74 2.88 21.43
N ALA A 41 2.42 4.16 21.62
CA ALA A 41 1.55 4.91 20.71
C ALA A 41 2.12 4.95 19.28
N ALA A 42 3.42 5.23 19.14
CA ALA A 42 4.09 5.24 17.84
C ALA A 42 4.08 3.87 17.16
N GLN A 43 4.37 2.78 17.91
CA GLN A 43 4.33 1.43 17.37
C GLN A 43 2.94 1.02 16.88
N ILE A 44 1.89 1.41 17.60
CA ILE A 44 0.50 1.19 17.18
C ILE A 44 0.18 1.97 15.91
N GLU A 45 0.61 3.23 15.84
CA GLU A 45 0.38 4.09 14.68
C GLU A 45 1.05 3.50 13.42
N ASP A 46 2.29 3.03 13.54
CA ASP A 46 3.02 2.40 12.43
C ASP A 46 2.34 1.12 11.97
N TRP A 47 1.85 0.29 12.89
CA TRP A 47 1.06 -0.89 12.55
C TRP A 47 -0.25 -0.54 11.83
N CYS A 48 -0.94 0.50 12.29
CA CYS A 48 -2.15 1.01 11.64
C CYS A 48 -1.84 1.50 10.21
N LYS A 49 -0.75 2.25 10.02
CA LYS A 49 -0.29 2.72 8.70
C LYS A 49 0.03 1.54 7.79
N ALA A 50 0.78 0.54 8.25
CA ALA A 50 1.10 -0.65 7.48
C ALA A 50 -0.16 -1.43 7.05
N ALA A 51 -1.14 -1.55 7.95
CA ALA A 51 -2.43 -2.18 7.63
C ALA A 51 -3.21 -1.39 6.57
N GLN A 52 -3.20 -0.05 6.64
CA GLN A 52 -3.81 0.82 5.63
C GLN A 52 -3.12 0.69 4.27
N VAL A 53 -1.79 0.63 4.22
CA VAL A 53 -1.02 0.42 2.98
C VAL A 53 -1.40 -0.92 2.34
N ARG A 54 -1.46 -1.99 3.12
CA ARG A 54 -1.91 -3.31 2.65
C ARG A 54 -3.35 -3.30 2.13
N ARG A 55 -4.23 -2.50 2.73
CA ARG A 55 -5.60 -2.31 2.21
C ARG A 55 -5.58 -1.56 0.88
N ARG A 56 -4.80 -0.49 0.78
CA ARG A 56 -4.69 0.34 -0.41
C ARG A 56 -4.19 -0.47 -1.60
N PHE A 57 -3.15 -1.28 -1.45
CA PHE A 57 -2.65 -2.13 -2.54
C PHE A 57 -3.72 -3.05 -3.15
N ARG A 58 -4.67 -3.53 -2.34
CA ARG A 58 -5.77 -4.39 -2.81
C ARG A 58 -6.87 -3.66 -3.59
N GLN A 59 -6.84 -2.34 -3.60
CA GLN A 59 -7.79 -1.48 -4.32
C GLN A 59 -7.09 -0.64 -5.39
N THR A 60 -5.77 -0.70 -5.47
CA THR A 60 -4.97 0.01 -6.47
C THR A 60 -4.84 -0.87 -7.71
N ASN A 61 -4.90 -0.23 -8.87
CA ASN A 61 -4.56 -0.83 -10.14
C ASN A 61 -3.36 -0.05 -10.70
N ILE A 62 -2.32 -0.74 -11.16
CA ILE A 62 -1.17 -0.11 -11.81
C ILE A 62 -1.19 -0.46 -13.29
N ALA A 63 -1.07 0.56 -14.13
CA ALA A 63 -0.87 0.41 -15.56
C ALA A 63 0.62 0.58 -15.87
N GLN A 64 1.21 -0.38 -16.59
CA GLN A 64 2.55 -0.26 -17.15
C GLN A 64 2.44 -0.01 -18.65
N ILE A 65 3.07 1.06 -19.14
CA ILE A 65 3.02 1.42 -20.56
C ILE A 65 4.31 0.97 -21.22
N GLY A 66 4.18 0.13 -22.26
CA GLY A 66 5.30 -0.45 -22.98
C GLY A 66 6.04 -1.54 -22.18
N ARG A 67 7.10 -2.08 -22.78
CA ARG A 67 7.92 -3.13 -22.17
C ARG A 67 9.20 -2.56 -21.53
N PRO A 68 9.69 -3.17 -20.43
CA PRO A 68 10.98 -2.79 -19.87
C PRO A 68 12.07 -2.93 -20.94
N TYR A 69 12.98 -1.96 -20.96
CA TYR A 69 14.04 -1.91 -21.96
C TYR A 69 14.98 -3.13 -21.82
N PRO A 70 15.46 -3.72 -22.93
CA PRO A 70 16.42 -4.83 -22.85
C PRO A 70 17.67 -4.44 -22.06
N GLY A 71 17.96 -5.18 -20.98
CA GLY A 71 19.04 -4.89 -20.03
C GLY A 71 18.59 -4.31 -18.68
N MET A 72 17.32 -3.93 -18.54
CA MET A 72 16.74 -3.48 -17.27
C MET A 72 16.02 -4.63 -16.53
N MET A 73 16.75 -5.69 -16.19
CA MET A 73 16.16 -6.88 -15.55
C MET A 73 15.49 -6.58 -14.20
N ASP A 74 15.97 -5.58 -13.46
CA ASP A 74 15.39 -5.17 -12.18
C ASP A 74 13.99 -4.55 -12.31
N LEU A 75 13.61 -4.11 -13.52
CA LEU A 75 12.29 -3.57 -13.82
C LEU A 75 11.31 -4.65 -14.30
N TYR A 76 11.74 -5.90 -14.35
CA TYR A 76 10.87 -7.00 -14.72
C TYR A 76 9.86 -7.27 -13.59
N ILE A 77 8.59 -7.08 -13.90
CA ILE A 77 7.49 -7.28 -12.96
C ILE A 77 6.88 -8.65 -13.24
N ASP A 78 6.85 -9.51 -12.22
CA ASP A 78 6.01 -10.72 -12.24
C ASP A 78 4.62 -10.35 -11.70
N GLU A 79 3.68 -10.09 -12.62
CA GLU A 79 2.32 -9.65 -12.27
C GLU A 79 1.57 -10.68 -11.43
N THR A 80 1.82 -11.96 -11.70
CA THR A 80 1.14 -13.06 -11.00
C THR A 80 1.57 -13.11 -9.54
N ASN A 81 2.88 -13.02 -9.31
CA ASN A 81 3.42 -13.00 -7.96
C ASN A 81 3.03 -11.72 -7.19
N LEU A 82 3.02 -10.57 -7.88
CA LEU A 82 2.60 -9.30 -7.30
C LEU A 82 1.12 -9.32 -6.88
N TYR A 83 0.25 -9.87 -7.71
CA TYR A 83 -1.16 -10.09 -7.36
C TYR A 83 -1.31 -11.07 -6.20
N ASN A 84 -0.64 -12.21 -6.24
CA ASN A 84 -0.77 -13.23 -5.18
C ASN A 84 -0.28 -12.74 -3.81
N ARG A 85 0.78 -11.91 -3.77
CA ARG A 85 1.37 -11.42 -2.52
C ARG A 85 0.72 -10.14 -2.00
N MET A 86 0.44 -9.18 -2.88
CA MET A 86 -0.02 -7.84 -2.50
C MET A 86 -1.50 -7.60 -2.84
N GLY A 87 -2.12 -8.47 -3.64
CA GLY A 87 -3.47 -8.28 -4.18
C GLY A 87 -3.58 -7.10 -5.14
N LEU A 88 -2.44 -6.69 -5.70
CA LEU A 88 -2.30 -5.55 -6.59
C LEU A 88 -2.52 -6.01 -8.03
N TYR A 89 -3.47 -5.39 -8.71
CA TYR A 89 -3.72 -5.69 -10.11
C TYR A 89 -2.84 -4.82 -11.01
N THR A 90 -2.16 -5.47 -11.96
CA THR A 90 -1.31 -4.80 -12.94
C THR A 90 -1.77 -5.12 -14.34
N LYS A 91 -1.83 -4.10 -15.20
CA LYS A 91 -2.15 -4.26 -16.63
C LYS A 91 -1.07 -3.59 -17.47
N GLN A 92 -0.54 -4.33 -18.44
CA GLN A 92 0.31 -3.75 -19.47
C GLN A 92 -0.59 -3.10 -20.55
N PHE A 93 -0.23 -1.89 -20.94
CA PHE A 93 -0.85 -1.14 -22.02
C PHE A 93 0.18 -0.88 -23.11
N ASP A 94 -0.25 -0.99 -24.35
CA ASP A 94 0.56 -0.57 -25.47
C ASP A 94 0.40 0.93 -25.73
N TRP A 95 1.37 1.51 -26.44
CA TRP A 95 1.32 2.93 -26.79
C TRP A 95 0.08 3.27 -27.64
N GLU A 96 -0.37 2.34 -28.47
CA GLU A 96 -1.55 2.52 -29.32
C GLU A 96 -2.83 2.70 -28.49
N ASP A 97 -2.97 1.96 -27.39
CA ASP A 97 -4.11 2.11 -26.47
C ASP A 97 -4.15 3.50 -25.83
N MET A 98 -2.98 4.07 -25.55
CA MET A 98 -2.86 5.43 -25.00
C MET A 98 -3.22 6.49 -26.04
N TRP A 99 -2.77 6.30 -27.29
CA TRP A 99 -3.12 7.20 -28.39
C TRP A 99 -4.63 7.22 -28.66
N ALA A 100 -5.31 6.08 -28.64
CA ALA A 100 -6.75 6.01 -28.83
C ALA A 100 -7.54 6.82 -27.77
N ILE A 101 -7.04 6.88 -26.53
CA ILE A 101 -7.64 7.71 -25.47
C ILE A 101 -7.37 9.20 -25.70
N ALA A 102 -6.19 9.54 -26.20
CA ALA A 102 -5.78 10.92 -26.42
C ALA A 102 -6.47 11.56 -27.64
N ASP A 103 -6.77 10.77 -28.68
CA ASP A 103 -7.30 11.28 -29.95
C ASP A 103 -8.71 11.89 -29.82
N ASP A 104 -9.52 11.38 -28.88
CA ASP A 104 -10.86 11.92 -28.59
C ASP A 104 -10.83 13.25 -27.81
N ILE A 105 -9.65 13.70 -27.35
CA ILE A 105 -9.51 14.95 -26.60
C ILE A 105 -9.35 16.13 -27.56
N THR A 106 -10.46 16.82 -27.82
CA THR A 106 -10.53 17.89 -28.83
C THR A 106 -10.62 19.31 -28.26
N ASP A 107 -10.80 19.45 -26.94
CA ASP A 107 -10.91 20.75 -26.27
C ASP A 107 -9.54 21.45 -26.18
N THR A 108 -9.25 22.19 -27.24
CA THR A 108 -7.97 22.88 -27.42
C THR A 108 -7.78 24.04 -26.43
N GLU A 109 -8.87 24.64 -25.92
CA GLU A 109 -8.77 25.72 -24.93
C GLU A 109 -8.40 25.16 -23.56
N ALA A 110 -9.04 24.05 -23.14
CA ALA A 110 -8.71 23.38 -21.89
C ALA A 110 -7.24 22.87 -21.87
N ILE A 111 -6.76 22.32 -22.99
CA ILE A 111 -5.36 21.87 -23.13
C ILE A 111 -4.39 23.05 -22.95
N LYS A 112 -4.63 24.18 -23.63
CA LYS A 112 -3.76 25.36 -23.54
C LYS A 112 -3.76 25.98 -22.15
N ALA A 113 -4.93 26.07 -21.52
CA ALA A 113 -5.05 26.56 -20.15
C ALA A 113 -4.26 25.70 -19.17
N LYS A 114 -4.35 24.36 -19.29
CA LYS A 114 -3.60 23.45 -18.42
C LYS A 114 -2.09 23.49 -18.68
N ALA A 115 -1.67 23.65 -19.93
CA ALA A 115 -0.26 23.83 -20.27
C ALA A 115 0.32 25.11 -19.65
N GLN A 116 -0.43 26.21 -19.68
CA GLN A 116 -0.01 27.48 -19.08
C GLN A 116 0.10 27.37 -17.54
N ASP A 117 -0.87 26.74 -16.88
CA ASP A 117 -0.86 26.46 -15.44
C ASP A 117 0.40 25.69 -14.98
N ILE A 118 0.81 24.67 -15.75
CA ILE A 118 2.05 23.91 -15.48
C ILE A 118 3.29 24.79 -15.63
N ILE A 119 3.34 25.62 -16.68
CA ILE A 119 4.47 26.54 -16.92
C ILE A 119 4.58 27.58 -15.81
N ASP A 120 3.45 28.11 -15.35
CA ASP A 120 3.41 29.14 -14.32
C ASP A 120 3.75 28.58 -12.93
N THR A 121 3.39 27.32 -12.64
CA THR A 121 3.77 26.61 -11.40
C THR A 121 5.24 26.21 -11.36
N SER A 122 5.91 26.10 -12.52
CA SER A 122 7.31 25.70 -12.63
C SER A 122 8.30 26.88 -12.49
N LYS A 123 7.82 28.11 -12.25
CA LYS A 123 8.62 29.31 -11.95
C LYS A 123 8.57 29.64 -10.46
#